data_AF-A0A0G1YKA2-F1
#
_entry.id   AF-A0A0G1YKA2-F1
#
_cell.length_a   1.000
_cell.length_b   1.000
_cell.length_c   1.000
_cell.angle_alpha   90.00
_cell.angle_beta   90.00
_cell.angle_gamma   90.00
#
_symmetry.space_group_name_H-M   'P 1'
#
loop_
_entity.id
_entity.type
_entity.pdbx_description
1 polymer ?
#
loop_
_entity_poly.entity_id
_entity_poly.type
_entity_poly.pdbx_seq_one_letter_code
_entity_poly.pdbx_strand_id
1 'polypeptide(L)'
;MGILWVMDEFRLKKAETLRKKGPPPYAATFDRTHMLGEGRNLSDGTKIRAAGRVMLFREMGGMIFATLQDHTGRLQVAWKADEIPEEEFRNVLEFVDLGDIIGISGERFTTKKGEPTILVKEWTMLSKALRQPPEKWHGIADQETAWRQRYLDLMSNRETYDRFLFRSLFLRRLREFYWAHDFIEVETPVLTNAASGALATPFVTHHKGYDLDVFLRIAAGETFQKECLVGGVDRTFEVARCFRNEGLDPSHLQDFTMVEHYAAYWDYEQNMAFTEEMLSIILKDLMGTTKLQIPNREGKLLAVDFKPPWPRASIAELIQHDCGIDIRSTATADDLRKEITRKKIHLEVDIASLERGNLIDQLYKKVSRPKIVQPTFLTNHPTDLSPLARLNDDDPAITDRFQLVVGGWEIVNAYSELIDPVDQARRFEEQAKARAKGDTEAHRKDDEFVKALEYGCPPCSGLGMGIDRIVALLTFPCSSMPTMATCFLQRMASSKPTLCRPMPTSSRLVPQWKPSQRNLGGIPRHGKSQECCMTWTGTNSIKILSNTAENPLRKCSVPLKHRRSSSQISAHTTQRNTARNTLSTRCSGSASTASMNSRGSSLPLHSSVQVKNLQMWK
;
A
#
# COMPACT_ATOMS: atom_id res chain seq x y z
N MET A 1 3.55 -5.44 -37.25
CA MET A 1 4.95 -5.12 -36.89
C MET A 1 5.01 -3.63 -36.64
N GLY A 2 4.97 -3.20 -35.38
CA GLY A 2 4.79 -1.81 -34.97
C GLY A 2 4.57 -1.70 -33.46
N ILE A 3 4.69 -0.51 -32.88
CA ILE A 3 4.72 -0.26 -31.42
C ILE A 3 5.93 -0.93 -30.71
N LEU A 4 7.11 -0.85 -31.33
CA LEU A 4 8.37 -0.72 -30.61
C LEU A 4 9.08 0.57 -31.07
N TRP A 5 10.04 1.04 -30.29
CA TRP A 5 11.01 2.09 -30.66
C TRP A 5 10.48 3.51 -30.88
N VAL A 6 9.72 4.06 -29.92
CA VAL A 6 9.89 5.49 -29.58
C VAL A 6 11.04 5.58 -28.59
N MET A 7 12.27 5.32 -29.05
CA MET A 7 13.51 5.47 -28.28
C MET A 7 14.40 6.50 -28.94
N ASP A 8 15.33 7.07 -28.18
CA ASP A 8 16.30 8.03 -28.70
C ASP A 8 17.34 7.28 -29.56
N GLU A 9 17.33 7.53 -30.87
CA GLU A 9 18.20 6.85 -31.84
C GLU A 9 19.70 7.15 -31.60
N PHE A 10 20.03 8.34 -31.10
CA PHE A 10 21.40 8.73 -30.80
C PHE A 10 21.91 8.00 -29.55
N ARG A 11 21.10 7.92 -28.48
CA ARG A 11 21.40 7.10 -27.28
C ARG A 11 21.45 5.61 -27.60
N LEU A 12 20.60 5.11 -28.51
CA LEU A 12 20.66 3.73 -28.99
C LEU A 12 21.95 3.46 -29.76
N LYS A 13 22.36 4.35 -30.67
CA LYS A 13 23.63 4.26 -31.40
C LYS A 13 24.83 4.25 -30.46
N LYS A 14 24.84 5.08 -29.40
CA LYS A 14 25.86 5.02 -28.34
C LYS A 14 25.92 3.66 -27.65
N ALA A 15 24.77 3.07 -27.31
CA ALA A 15 24.72 1.73 -26.72
C ALA A 15 25.26 0.64 -27.66
N GLU A 16 25.03 0.75 -28.97
CA GLU A 16 25.59 -0.16 -29.97
C GLU A 16 27.10 0.02 -30.18
N THR A 17 27.61 1.26 -30.12
CA THR A 17 29.07 1.51 -30.15
C THR A 17 29.76 0.93 -28.93
N LEU A 18 29.19 1.06 -27.72
CA LEU A 18 29.72 0.44 -26.50
C LEU A 18 29.85 -1.09 -26.65
N ARG A 19 28.79 -1.76 -27.12
CA ARG A 19 28.81 -3.22 -27.42
C ARG A 19 29.94 -3.62 -28.39
N LYS A 20 30.38 -2.72 -29.28
CA LYS A 20 31.45 -2.96 -30.26
C LYS A 20 32.84 -2.60 -29.73
N LYS A 21 32.97 -1.57 -28.88
CA LYS A 21 34.23 -1.18 -28.23
C LYS A 21 34.68 -2.19 -27.14
N GLY A 22 33.77 -3.02 -26.62
CA GLY A 22 34.07 -4.04 -25.61
C GLY A 22 33.28 -3.91 -24.30
N PRO A 23 33.18 -2.74 -23.64
CA PRO A 23 32.43 -2.62 -22.39
C PRO A 23 30.91 -2.72 -22.66
N PRO A 24 30.19 -3.64 -21.99
CA PRO A 24 28.76 -3.78 -22.22
C PRO A 24 28.01 -2.54 -21.70
N PRO A 25 27.05 -1.97 -22.46
CA PRO A 25 26.24 -0.82 -22.02
C PRO A 25 25.28 -1.15 -20.86
N TYR A 26 25.21 -2.42 -20.46
CA TYR A 26 24.43 -2.95 -19.35
C TYR A 26 25.32 -3.96 -18.61
N ALA A 27 25.80 -3.60 -17.42
CA ALA A 27 26.66 -4.46 -16.62
C ALA A 27 25.84 -5.45 -15.78
N ALA A 28 26.39 -6.64 -15.53
CA ALA A 28 25.74 -7.65 -14.69
C ALA A 28 25.86 -7.36 -13.18
N THR A 29 27.01 -6.85 -12.75
CA THR A 29 27.33 -6.54 -11.35
C THR A 29 28.23 -5.30 -11.26
N PHE A 30 28.27 -4.67 -10.08
CA PHE A 30 29.30 -3.68 -9.72
C PHE A 30 29.39 -3.58 -8.19
N ASP A 31 30.55 -3.92 -7.63
CA ASP A 31 30.78 -3.90 -6.19
C ASP A 31 30.96 -2.46 -5.71
N ARG A 32 30.24 -2.09 -4.64
CA ARG A 32 30.31 -0.76 -4.02
C ARG A 32 30.90 -0.88 -2.63
N THR A 33 31.76 0.08 -2.29
CA THR A 33 32.35 0.24 -0.95
C THR A 33 31.51 1.15 -0.07
N HIS A 34 30.84 2.15 -0.66
CA HIS A 34 30.07 3.17 0.03
C HIS A 34 28.88 3.60 -0.85
N MET A 35 27.83 4.14 -0.21
CA MET A 35 26.76 4.88 -0.85
C MET A 35 27.16 6.36 -1.04
N LEU A 36 26.50 7.07 -1.96
CA LEU A 36 26.89 8.45 -2.31
C LEU A 36 26.58 9.48 -1.20
N GLY A 37 25.53 9.26 -0.41
CA GLY A 37 25.21 10.06 0.77
C GLY A 37 26.21 9.88 1.92
N GLU A 38 26.76 8.67 2.07
CA GLU A 38 27.85 8.39 3.01
C GLU A 38 29.14 9.06 2.53
N GLY A 39 29.53 8.81 1.28
CA GLY A 39 30.73 9.34 0.64
C GLY A 39 30.83 10.88 0.65
N ARG A 40 29.70 11.59 0.67
CA ARG A 40 29.66 13.05 0.85
C ARG A 40 30.31 13.50 2.16
N ASN A 41 30.11 12.73 3.23
CA ASN A 41 30.51 13.06 4.60
C ASN A 41 31.85 12.43 5.03
N LEU A 42 32.47 11.59 4.18
CA LEU A 42 33.81 11.04 4.43
C LEU A 42 34.90 12.12 4.28
N SER A 43 36.02 11.90 4.98
CA SER A 43 37.22 12.73 4.91
C SER A 43 37.83 12.76 3.50
N ASP A 44 38.48 13.87 3.17
CA ASP A 44 39.31 13.94 1.97
C ASP A 44 40.49 12.94 2.07
N GLY A 45 40.94 12.41 0.93
CA GLY A 45 41.87 11.28 0.84
C GLY A 45 41.22 9.88 0.94
N THR A 46 39.92 9.80 1.28
CA THR A 46 39.24 8.50 1.37
C THR A 46 38.98 7.91 -0.02
N LYS A 47 39.43 6.68 -0.25
CA LYS A 47 39.15 5.94 -1.50
C LYS A 47 37.70 5.44 -1.51
N ILE A 48 36.98 5.75 -2.59
CA ILE A 48 35.55 5.41 -2.76
C ILE A 48 35.34 4.75 -4.12
N ARG A 49 34.81 3.53 -4.09
CA ARG A 49 34.15 2.89 -5.23
C ARG A 49 32.63 2.89 -4.99
N ALA A 50 31.88 3.57 -5.85
CA ALA A 50 30.44 3.82 -5.70
C ALA A 50 29.74 3.82 -7.08
N ALA A 51 28.41 3.88 -7.11
CA ALA A 51 27.66 3.98 -8.36
C ALA A 51 26.37 4.79 -8.18
N GLY A 52 25.89 5.41 -9.24
CA GLY A 52 24.63 6.18 -9.23
C GLY A 52 24.18 6.64 -10.61
N ARG A 53 22.98 7.22 -10.66
CA ARG A 53 22.40 7.84 -11.86
C ARG A 53 23.04 9.21 -12.11
N VAL A 54 23.42 9.49 -13.35
CA VAL A 54 23.93 10.78 -13.80
C VAL A 54 22.77 11.79 -13.85
N MET A 55 22.67 12.64 -12.83
CA MET A 55 21.63 13.68 -12.73
C MET A 55 22.06 15.00 -13.36
N LEU A 56 23.36 15.30 -13.34
CA LEU A 56 23.99 16.45 -13.97
C LEU A 56 25.28 16.00 -14.65
N PHE A 57 25.64 16.66 -15.74
CA PHE A 57 26.88 16.45 -16.51
C PHE A 57 27.28 17.80 -17.14
N ARG A 58 28.56 18.16 -17.09
CA ARG A 58 29.12 19.38 -17.69
C ARG A 58 30.62 19.21 -17.96
N GLU A 59 31.10 19.81 -19.04
CA GLU A 59 32.52 19.95 -19.35
C GLU A 59 32.98 21.38 -19.01
N MET A 60 34.20 21.52 -18.47
CA MET A 60 34.84 22.80 -18.15
C MET A 60 36.36 22.68 -18.28
N GLY A 61 36.91 23.02 -19.45
CA GLY A 61 38.33 23.31 -19.64
C GLY A 61 39.31 22.24 -19.15
N GLY A 62 39.22 21.02 -19.68
CA GLY A 62 40.05 19.88 -19.27
C GLY A 62 39.55 19.13 -18.03
N MET A 63 38.38 19.49 -17.50
CA MET A 63 37.66 18.73 -16.48
C MET A 63 36.23 18.43 -16.92
N ILE A 64 35.73 17.27 -16.51
CA ILE A 64 34.32 16.86 -16.63
C ILE A 64 33.77 16.76 -15.21
N PHE A 65 32.62 17.37 -14.94
CA PHE A 65 31.91 17.24 -13.67
C PHE A 65 30.55 16.61 -13.89
N ALA A 66 30.21 15.61 -13.08
CA ALA A 66 28.87 15.08 -13.00
C ALA A 66 28.34 15.11 -11.56
N THR A 67 27.03 14.98 -11.40
CA THR A 67 26.41 14.71 -10.10
C THR A 67 25.71 13.37 -10.18
N LEU A 68 26.17 12.42 -9.37
CA LEU A 68 25.57 11.10 -9.27
C LEU A 68 24.52 11.08 -8.15
N GLN A 69 23.46 10.33 -8.34
CA GLN A 69 22.41 10.08 -7.35
C GLN A 69 22.21 8.57 -7.12
N ASP A 70 22.11 8.19 -5.86
CA ASP A 70 21.58 6.90 -5.45
C ASP A 70 20.39 7.10 -4.50
N HIS A 71 19.98 6.04 -3.78
CA HIS A 71 18.86 6.12 -2.84
C HIS A 71 19.21 6.89 -1.54
N THR A 72 20.49 7.03 -1.21
CA THR A 72 20.95 7.74 0.00
C THR A 72 21.14 9.25 -0.24
N GLY A 73 21.53 9.66 -1.46
CA GLY A 73 21.73 11.09 -1.74
C GLY A 73 22.40 11.42 -3.07
N ARG A 74 23.01 12.60 -3.12
CA ARG A 74 23.73 13.16 -4.29
C ARG A 74 25.16 13.54 -3.93
N LEU A 75 26.09 13.22 -4.83
CA LEU A 75 27.52 13.54 -4.70
C LEU A 75 28.09 14.01 -6.05
N GLN A 76 28.94 15.02 -6.04
CA GLN A 76 29.66 15.44 -7.24
C GLN A 76 30.80 14.46 -7.54
N VAL A 77 31.05 14.20 -8.82
CA VAL A 77 32.22 13.44 -9.29
C VAL A 77 32.92 14.27 -10.38
N ALA A 78 34.24 14.13 -10.47
CA ALA A 78 35.06 14.87 -11.43
C ALA A 78 36.09 13.96 -12.10
N TRP A 79 36.23 14.10 -13.41
CA TRP A 79 37.35 13.57 -14.20
C TRP A 79 38.22 14.76 -14.64
N LYS A 80 39.53 14.57 -14.70
CA LYS A 80 40.54 15.59 -15.00
C LYS A 80 41.52 15.00 -16.02
N ALA A 81 41.76 15.70 -17.13
CA ALA A 81 42.34 15.10 -18.35
C ALA A 81 43.81 14.60 -18.23
N ASP A 82 44.53 15.02 -17.19
CA ASP A 82 45.90 14.59 -16.83
C ASP A 82 45.92 13.53 -15.70
N GLU A 83 44.76 13.13 -15.17
CA GLU A 83 44.63 12.14 -14.08
C GLU A 83 44.14 10.76 -14.55
N ILE A 84 43.71 10.65 -15.81
CA ILE A 84 43.18 9.44 -16.47
C ILE A 84 43.68 9.36 -17.92
N PRO A 85 43.63 8.18 -18.59
CA PRO A 85 43.98 8.07 -20.01
C PRO A 85 43.13 8.98 -20.91
N GLU A 86 43.74 9.56 -21.95
CA GLU A 86 43.05 10.50 -22.84
C GLU A 86 41.86 9.84 -23.57
N GLU A 87 42.00 8.57 -23.98
CA GLU A 87 40.89 7.80 -24.57
C GLU A 87 39.72 7.66 -23.59
N GLU A 88 39.99 7.47 -22.30
CA GLU A 88 38.93 7.36 -21.29
C GLU A 88 38.26 8.71 -21.01
N PHE A 89 39.00 9.82 -21.00
CA PHE A 89 38.41 11.16 -20.94
C PHE A 89 37.47 11.42 -22.13
N ARG A 90 37.89 11.02 -23.34
CA ARG A 90 37.05 11.08 -24.55
C ARG A 90 35.85 10.12 -24.48
N ASN A 91 36.01 8.90 -23.98
CA ASN A 91 34.94 7.92 -23.82
C ASN A 91 33.86 8.39 -22.82
N VAL A 92 34.24 9.10 -21.75
CA VAL A 92 33.27 9.74 -20.83
C VAL A 92 32.42 10.78 -21.56
N LEU A 93 33.03 11.67 -22.36
CA LEU A 93 32.30 12.65 -23.18
C LEU A 93 31.45 12.01 -24.30
N GLU A 94 31.94 10.94 -24.93
CA GLU A 94 31.20 10.24 -26.00
C GLU A 94 29.97 9.51 -25.45
N PHE A 95 30.09 8.80 -24.33
CA PHE A 95 29.08 7.80 -23.93
C PHE A 95 28.21 8.15 -22.73
N VAL A 96 28.65 9.04 -21.83
CA VAL A 96 27.89 9.36 -20.62
C VAL A 96 26.87 10.47 -20.91
N ASP A 97 25.59 10.15 -20.77
CA ASP A 97 24.48 11.09 -20.90
C ASP A 97 23.68 11.19 -19.60
N LEU A 98 22.88 12.25 -19.45
CA LEU A 98 21.93 12.38 -18.35
C LEU A 98 20.99 11.16 -18.28
N GLY A 99 20.73 10.67 -17.08
CA GLY A 99 19.88 9.52 -16.82
C GLY A 99 20.57 8.15 -16.87
N ASP A 100 21.78 8.04 -17.44
CA ASP A 100 22.59 6.81 -17.37
C ASP A 100 22.91 6.42 -15.92
N ILE A 101 23.22 5.15 -15.67
CA ILE A 101 23.79 4.67 -14.41
C ILE A 101 25.24 4.28 -14.66
N ILE A 102 26.16 4.86 -13.89
CA ILE A 102 27.59 4.56 -13.96
C ILE A 102 28.16 4.16 -12.59
N GLY A 103 29.17 3.30 -12.62
CA GLY A 103 30.06 3.01 -11.51
C GLY A 103 31.32 3.86 -11.62
N ILE A 104 31.87 4.28 -10.49
CA ILE A 104 33.11 5.07 -10.40
C ILE A 104 33.99 4.55 -9.26
N SER A 105 35.29 4.69 -9.43
CA SER A 105 36.35 4.38 -8.46
C SER A 105 37.28 5.59 -8.42
N GLY A 106 37.59 6.09 -7.21
CA GLY A 106 38.34 7.33 -7.08
C GLY A 106 38.58 7.75 -5.63
N GLU A 107 38.96 9.02 -5.45
CA GLU A 107 39.36 9.58 -4.16
C GLU A 107 38.49 10.79 -3.77
N ARG A 108 38.04 10.82 -2.52
CA ARG A 108 37.25 11.91 -1.96
C ARG A 108 38.12 13.16 -1.80
N PHE A 109 37.69 14.30 -2.34
CA PHE A 109 38.34 15.60 -2.16
C PHE A 109 37.32 16.74 -2.13
N THR A 110 37.62 17.83 -1.44
CA THR A 110 36.78 19.02 -1.39
C THR A 110 37.28 20.05 -2.40
N THR A 111 36.37 20.55 -3.25
CA THR A 111 36.73 21.55 -4.27
C THR A 111 37.04 22.93 -3.65
N LYS A 112 37.71 23.81 -4.40
CA LYS A 112 37.94 25.24 -4.01
C LYS A 112 36.67 26.04 -3.69
N LYS A 113 35.48 25.50 -3.97
CA LYS A 113 34.16 26.09 -3.64
C LYS A 113 33.46 25.39 -2.46
N GLY A 114 34.14 24.48 -1.75
CA GLY A 114 33.62 23.74 -0.61
C GLY A 114 32.73 22.53 -0.94
N GLU A 115 32.46 22.23 -2.22
CA GLU A 115 31.59 21.10 -2.58
C GLU A 115 32.34 19.75 -2.51
N PRO A 116 31.84 18.77 -1.72
CA PRO A 116 32.31 17.39 -1.70
C PRO A 116 32.31 16.73 -3.07
N THR A 117 33.46 16.19 -3.49
CA THR A 117 33.62 15.59 -4.82
C THR A 117 34.45 14.29 -4.74
N ILE A 118 34.22 13.35 -5.65
CA ILE A 118 35.15 12.24 -5.91
C ILE A 118 35.96 12.55 -7.18
N LEU A 119 37.29 12.56 -7.08
CA LEU A 119 38.19 12.57 -8.24
C LEU A 119 38.24 11.15 -8.79
N VAL A 120 37.62 10.94 -9.94
CA VAL A 120 37.44 9.62 -10.55
C VAL A 120 38.73 9.21 -11.26
N LYS A 121 39.17 7.98 -11.00
CA LYS A 121 40.31 7.32 -11.64
C LYS A 121 39.86 6.24 -12.61
N GLU A 122 38.80 5.51 -12.27
CA GLU A 122 38.19 4.46 -13.11
C GLU A 122 36.68 4.68 -13.13
N TRP A 123 36.02 4.37 -14.25
CA TRP A 123 34.57 4.41 -14.37
C TRP A 123 34.07 3.21 -15.18
N THR A 124 32.77 2.95 -15.12
CA THR A 124 32.15 1.86 -15.89
C THR A 124 30.69 2.21 -16.20
N MET A 125 30.27 2.04 -17.45
CA MET A 125 28.85 2.10 -17.82
C MET A 125 28.11 0.90 -17.21
N LEU A 126 27.11 1.14 -16.36
CA LEU A 126 26.31 0.08 -15.74
C LEU A 126 24.94 -0.07 -16.40
N SER A 127 24.34 1.03 -16.84
CA SER A 127 23.08 1.01 -17.59
C SER A 127 22.92 2.28 -18.43
N LYS A 128 22.99 2.13 -19.76
CA LYS A 128 22.71 3.23 -20.70
C LYS A 128 21.22 3.57 -20.73
N ALA A 129 20.87 4.83 -20.49
CA ALA A 129 19.50 5.29 -20.64
C ALA A 129 19.18 5.59 -22.11
N LEU A 130 18.20 4.87 -22.69
CA LEU A 130 17.71 5.04 -24.08
C LEU A 130 16.57 6.07 -24.22
N ARG A 131 16.37 6.89 -23.19
CA ARG A 131 15.42 8.01 -23.14
C ARG A 131 16.07 9.16 -22.41
N GLN A 132 15.77 10.39 -22.83
CA GLN A 132 16.04 11.58 -22.04
C GLN A 132 15.24 11.53 -20.72
N PRO A 133 15.84 11.81 -19.55
CA PRO A 133 15.09 11.97 -18.29
C PRO A 133 14.25 13.26 -18.31
N PRO A 134 13.30 13.42 -17.35
CA PRO A 134 12.55 14.67 -17.18
C PRO A 134 13.44 15.89 -16.97
N GLU A 135 12.88 17.09 -17.15
CA GLU A 135 13.66 18.32 -17.12
C GLU A 135 14.26 18.60 -15.73
N LYS A 136 15.51 19.08 -15.71
CA LYS A 136 16.35 19.27 -14.52
C LYS A 136 15.70 20.07 -13.38
N TRP A 137 14.90 21.09 -13.71
CA TRP A 137 14.40 22.08 -12.74
C TRP A 137 13.02 21.76 -12.19
N HIS A 138 12.14 21.20 -13.02
CA HIS A 138 10.75 20.93 -12.66
C HIS A 138 10.44 19.44 -12.50
N GLY A 139 11.36 18.54 -12.90
CA GLY A 139 11.16 17.10 -12.84
C GLY A 139 9.94 16.68 -13.64
N ILE A 140 8.95 16.10 -12.96
CA ILE A 140 7.58 15.99 -13.46
C ILE A 140 6.70 16.89 -12.59
N ALA A 141 6.26 18.02 -13.15
CA ALA A 141 5.32 18.92 -12.49
C ALA A 141 3.85 18.46 -12.63
N ASP A 142 3.52 17.70 -13.68
CA ASP A 142 2.17 17.14 -13.86
C ASP A 142 1.93 15.96 -12.91
N GLN A 143 0.96 16.13 -12.02
CA GLN A 143 0.62 15.16 -10.99
C GLN A 143 0.10 13.84 -11.59
N GLU A 144 -0.62 13.87 -12.71
CA GLU A 144 -1.11 12.64 -13.37
C GLU A 144 0.05 11.82 -13.95
N THR A 145 0.97 12.48 -14.67
CA THR A 145 2.19 11.85 -15.19
C THR A 145 3.09 11.35 -14.07
N ALA A 146 3.19 12.05 -12.94
CA ALA A 146 3.95 11.59 -11.78
C ALA A 146 3.38 10.29 -11.18
N TRP A 147 2.04 10.16 -11.13
CA TRP A 147 1.37 8.92 -10.71
C TRP A 147 1.51 7.80 -11.75
N ARG A 148 1.32 8.08 -13.05
CA ARG A 148 1.47 7.08 -14.14
C ARG A 148 2.91 6.61 -14.34
N GLN A 149 3.89 7.47 -14.07
CA GLN A 149 5.32 7.23 -14.30
C GLN A 149 6.14 7.40 -13.02
N ARG A 150 5.69 6.78 -11.91
CA ARG A 150 6.32 6.90 -10.57
C ARG A 150 7.84 6.69 -10.55
N TYR A 151 8.39 5.87 -11.44
CA TYR A 151 9.84 5.67 -11.58
C TYR A 151 10.60 6.92 -12.06
N LEU A 152 9.96 7.82 -12.81
CA LEU A 152 10.49 9.13 -13.19
C LEU A 152 10.32 10.16 -12.06
N ASP A 153 9.17 10.13 -11.36
CA ASP A 153 8.94 10.95 -10.16
C ASP A 153 9.99 10.63 -9.07
N LEU A 154 10.16 9.36 -8.71
CA LEU A 154 11.14 8.89 -7.70
C LEU A 154 12.60 9.19 -8.03
N MET A 155 12.99 9.37 -9.31
CA MET A 155 14.35 9.81 -9.64
C MET A 155 14.52 11.33 -9.58
N SER A 156 13.46 12.09 -9.83
CA SER A 156 13.49 13.56 -9.91
C SER A 156 13.19 14.23 -8.57
N ASN A 157 12.10 13.83 -7.91
CA ASN A 157 11.60 14.41 -6.67
C ASN A 157 12.06 13.59 -5.45
N ARG A 158 12.85 14.23 -4.58
CA ARG A 158 13.35 13.60 -3.35
C ARG A 158 12.26 13.43 -2.29
N GLU A 159 11.32 14.38 -2.20
CA GLU A 159 10.21 14.30 -1.25
C GLU A 159 9.34 13.05 -1.52
N THR A 160 9.08 12.75 -2.80
CA THR A 160 8.39 11.51 -3.18
C THR A 160 9.14 10.29 -2.63
N TYR A 161 10.45 10.18 -2.87
CA TYR A 161 11.23 9.05 -2.36
C TYR A 161 11.16 8.94 -0.83
N ASP A 162 11.28 10.06 -0.11
CA ASP A 162 11.25 10.05 1.36
C ASP A 162 9.87 9.69 1.92
N ARG A 163 8.76 9.96 1.21
CA ARG A 163 7.42 9.44 1.58
C ARG A 163 7.33 7.91 1.48
N PHE A 164 7.92 7.29 0.45
CA PHE A 164 7.97 5.82 0.34
C PHE A 164 8.87 5.20 1.41
N LEU A 165 9.98 5.86 1.75
CA LEU A 165 10.84 5.43 2.86
C LEU A 165 10.11 5.53 4.21
N PHE A 166 9.44 6.65 4.50
CA PHE A 166 8.62 6.81 5.69
C PHE A 166 7.53 5.73 5.79
N ARG A 167 6.80 5.46 4.70
CA ARG A 167 5.80 4.37 4.65
C ARG A 167 6.40 3.03 5.10
N SER A 168 7.60 2.72 4.61
CA SER A 168 8.29 1.46 4.88
C SER A 168 8.75 1.37 6.34
N LEU A 169 9.23 2.49 6.90
CA LEU A 169 9.61 2.61 8.30
C LEU A 169 8.38 2.58 9.25
N PHE A 170 7.26 3.19 8.85
CA PHE A 170 5.98 3.15 9.57
C PHE A 170 5.47 1.72 9.67
N LEU A 171 5.40 0.99 8.55
CA LEU A 171 5.01 -0.43 8.54
C LEU A 171 5.96 -1.33 9.34
N ARG A 172 7.24 -0.95 9.48
CA ARG A 172 8.19 -1.66 10.34
C ARG A 172 7.92 -1.37 11.84
N ARG A 173 7.88 -0.10 12.26
CA ARG A 173 7.58 0.27 13.66
C ARG A 173 6.21 -0.26 14.11
N LEU A 174 5.22 -0.27 13.22
CA LEU A 174 3.89 -0.84 13.49
C LEU A 174 3.96 -2.33 13.84
N ARG A 175 4.65 -3.15 13.02
CA ARG A 175 4.87 -4.56 13.34
C ARG A 175 5.68 -4.74 14.63
N GLU A 176 6.78 -4.01 14.77
CA GLU A 176 7.63 -4.03 15.96
C GLU A 176 6.84 -3.65 17.24
N PHE A 177 5.81 -2.81 17.13
CA PHE A 177 4.89 -2.49 18.22
C PHE A 177 3.91 -3.64 18.54
N TYR A 178 3.24 -4.24 17.54
CA TYR A 178 2.35 -5.39 17.76
C TYR A 178 3.09 -6.60 18.37
N TRP A 179 4.27 -6.94 17.84
CA TRP A 179 5.13 -8.00 18.38
C TRP A 179 5.64 -7.73 19.81
N ALA A 180 5.66 -6.47 20.26
CA ALA A 180 5.99 -6.10 21.65
C ALA A 180 4.79 -6.19 22.63
N HIS A 181 3.58 -6.47 22.13
CA HIS A 181 2.34 -6.58 22.90
C HIS A 181 1.66 -7.94 22.74
N ASP A 182 2.45 -8.98 22.44
CA ASP A 182 2.03 -10.38 22.31
C ASP A 182 0.98 -10.65 21.21
N PHE A 183 0.90 -9.79 20.17
CA PHE A 183 0.07 -10.04 18.98
C PHE A 183 0.81 -10.91 17.95
N ILE A 184 0.11 -11.89 17.38
CA ILE A 184 0.62 -12.77 16.33
C ILE A 184 0.21 -12.24 14.95
N GLU A 185 1.17 -12.11 14.03
CA GLU A 185 0.88 -11.73 12.64
C GLU A 185 0.32 -12.95 11.87
N VAL A 186 -0.88 -12.82 11.31
CA VAL A 186 -1.59 -13.87 10.56
C VAL A 186 -1.81 -13.47 9.10
N GLU A 187 -2.00 -14.44 8.20
CA GLU A 187 -2.36 -14.20 6.79
C GLU A 187 -3.71 -14.87 6.47
N THR A 188 -4.74 -14.07 6.20
CA THR A 188 -6.11 -14.55 5.91
C THR A 188 -6.41 -14.62 4.40
N PRO A 189 -7.43 -15.42 3.96
CA PRO A 189 -7.75 -15.57 2.54
C PRO A 189 -8.05 -14.28 1.78
N VAL A 190 -7.27 -13.99 0.73
CA VAL A 190 -7.50 -12.86 -0.18
C VAL A 190 -8.68 -13.09 -1.12
N LEU A 191 -8.92 -14.35 -1.51
CA LEU A 191 -10.07 -14.80 -2.29
C LEU A 191 -11.05 -15.50 -1.35
N THR A 192 -12.31 -15.07 -1.39
CA THR A 192 -13.36 -15.48 -0.44
C THR A 192 -14.63 -15.90 -1.19
N ASN A 193 -15.41 -16.82 -0.60
CA ASN A 193 -16.72 -17.23 -1.16
C ASN A 193 -17.83 -16.22 -0.81
N ALA A 194 -17.68 -15.53 0.32
CA ALA A 194 -18.48 -14.40 0.75
C ALA A 194 -17.55 -13.22 1.07
N ALA A 195 -17.86 -12.04 0.54
CA ALA A 195 -17.22 -10.80 0.99
C ALA A 195 -17.98 -10.29 2.23
N SER A 196 -17.27 -10.23 3.36
CA SER A 196 -17.77 -9.84 4.69
C SER A 196 -16.74 -8.97 5.42
N GLY A 197 -17.07 -8.50 6.63
CA GLY A 197 -16.21 -7.63 7.46
C GLY A 197 -16.19 -6.14 7.07
N ALA A 198 -16.92 -5.74 6.02
CA ALA A 198 -17.11 -4.32 5.68
C ALA A 198 -18.40 -4.13 4.87
N LEU A 199 -19.06 -2.98 5.00
CA LEU A 199 -20.03 -2.53 4.00
C LEU A 199 -19.24 -1.93 2.84
N ALA A 200 -19.21 -2.63 1.71
CA ALA A 200 -18.40 -2.29 0.53
C ALA A 200 -18.83 -3.14 -0.68
N THR A 201 -18.72 -2.60 -1.89
CA THR A 201 -18.92 -3.41 -3.11
C THR A 201 -17.64 -4.20 -3.41
N PRO A 202 -17.65 -5.54 -3.45
CA PRO A 202 -16.45 -6.33 -3.73
C PRO A 202 -16.09 -6.38 -5.22
N PHE A 203 -14.82 -6.67 -5.51
CA PHE A 203 -14.42 -7.15 -6.84
C PHE A 203 -14.75 -8.64 -6.98
N VAL A 204 -15.31 -9.02 -8.14
CA VAL A 204 -15.68 -10.40 -8.47
C VAL A 204 -14.68 -10.98 -9.48
N THR A 205 -14.30 -12.24 -9.31
CA THR A 205 -13.53 -13.01 -10.28
C THR A 205 -13.96 -14.48 -10.25
N HIS A 206 -13.49 -15.30 -11.19
CA HIS A 206 -14.00 -16.65 -11.40
C HIS A 206 -12.91 -17.73 -11.24
N HIS A 207 -13.11 -18.66 -10.32
CA HIS A 207 -12.17 -19.74 -9.99
C HIS A 207 -12.41 -20.99 -10.86
N LYS A 208 -11.81 -20.99 -12.05
CA LYS A 208 -11.93 -22.06 -13.07
C LYS A 208 -11.68 -23.49 -12.58
N GLY A 209 -10.90 -23.69 -11.51
CA GLY A 209 -10.62 -25.01 -10.95
C GLY A 209 -11.76 -25.61 -10.13
N TYR A 210 -12.74 -24.79 -9.73
CA TYR A 210 -13.93 -25.19 -8.97
C TYR A 210 -15.24 -24.70 -9.63
N ASP A 211 -15.16 -24.09 -10.82
CA ASP A 211 -16.27 -23.53 -11.61
C ASP A 211 -17.24 -22.63 -10.81
N LEU A 212 -16.68 -21.76 -9.95
CA LEU A 212 -17.43 -20.86 -9.07
C LEU A 212 -16.82 -19.46 -9.01
N ASP A 213 -17.67 -18.46 -8.74
CA ASP A 213 -17.27 -17.07 -8.57
C ASP A 213 -16.78 -16.81 -7.14
N VAL A 214 -15.66 -16.09 -7.02
CA VAL A 214 -15.01 -15.70 -5.76
C VAL A 214 -14.81 -14.19 -5.71
N PHE A 215 -14.68 -13.66 -4.50
CA PHE A 215 -14.61 -12.23 -4.22
C PHE A 215 -13.25 -11.87 -3.62
N LEU A 216 -12.68 -10.73 -4.01
CA LEU A 216 -11.53 -10.18 -3.31
C LEU A 216 -11.98 -9.59 -1.97
N ARG A 217 -11.22 -9.83 -0.89
CA ARG A 217 -11.56 -9.37 0.46
C ARG A 217 -11.68 -7.84 0.57
N ILE A 218 -12.75 -7.41 1.22
CA ILE A 218 -13.12 -5.99 1.46
C ILE A 218 -12.61 -5.45 2.81
N ALA A 219 -12.20 -6.36 3.70
CA ALA A 219 -11.60 -6.14 5.01
C ALA A 219 -10.23 -6.86 5.09
N ALA A 220 -9.46 -6.59 6.14
CA ALA A 220 -8.16 -7.20 6.44
C ALA A 220 -8.28 -8.48 7.30
N GLY A 221 -9.36 -9.23 7.07
CA GLY A 221 -9.56 -10.57 7.61
C GLY A 221 -10.54 -10.70 8.78
N GLU A 222 -11.29 -9.66 9.18
CA GLU A 222 -12.23 -9.66 10.33
C GLU A 222 -12.79 -11.04 10.74
N THR A 223 -13.54 -11.72 9.87
CA THR A 223 -14.18 -13.00 10.20
C THR A 223 -13.15 -14.11 10.48
N PHE A 224 -12.14 -14.25 9.63
CA PHE A 224 -11.04 -15.21 9.81
C PHE A 224 -10.14 -14.90 11.01
N GLN A 225 -9.98 -13.63 11.39
CA GLN A 225 -9.26 -13.26 12.61
C GLN A 225 -10.10 -13.60 13.86
N LYS A 226 -11.41 -13.37 13.84
CA LYS A 226 -12.34 -13.85 14.88
C LYS A 226 -12.36 -15.39 14.98
N GLU A 227 -12.28 -16.11 13.86
CA GLU A 227 -12.11 -17.57 13.84
C GLU A 227 -10.80 -18.02 14.51
N CYS A 228 -9.73 -17.23 14.42
CA CYS A 228 -8.49 -17.49 15.15
C CYS A 228 -8.66 -17.27 16.67
N LEU A 229 -9.46 -16.30 17.11
CA LEU A 229 -9.82 -16.11 18.52
C LEU A 229 -10.70 -17.28 19.04
N VAL A 230 -11.66 -17.77 18.26
CA VAL A 230 -12.40 -19.03 18.53
C VAL A 230 -11.42 -20.22 18.62
N GLY A 231 -10.39 -20.24 17.77
CA GLY A 231 -9.30 -21.21 17.80
C GLY A 231 -8.33 -21.09 18.99
N GLY A 232 -8.54 -20.14 19.90
CA GLY A 232 -7.69 -19.93 21.10
C GLY A 232 -6.46 -19.06 20.86
N VAL A 233 -6.42 -18.25 19.80
CA VAL A 233 -5.36 -17.25 19.58
C VAL A 233 -5.82 -15.91 20.14
N ASP A 234 -5.44 -15.61 21.39
CA ASP A 234 -5.91 -14.42 22.12
C ASP A 234 -5.65 -13.08 21.42
N ARG A 235 -4.62 -12.97 20.57
CA ARG A 235 -4.26 -11.71 19.89
C ARG A 235 -3.74 -11.94 18.48
N THR A 236 -4.45 -11.44 17.49
CA THR A 236 -4.07 -11.50 16.06
C THR A 236 -3.97 -10.12 15.44
N PHE A 237 -3.11 -9.99 14.43
CA PHE A 237 -3.16 -8.86 13.49
C PHE A 237 -2.77 -9.27 12.08
N GLU A 238 -3.29 -8.59 11.07
CA GLU A 238 -2.82 -8.70 9.67
C GLU A 238 -2.62 -7.32 9.07
N VAL A 239 -1.47 -7.08 8.44
CA VAL A 239 -1.20 -5.88 7.63
C VAL A 239 -1.51 -6.20 6.15
N ALA A 240 -2.80 -6.21 5.83
CA ALA A 240 -3.37 -6.72 4.59
C ALA A 240 -3.44 -5.70 3.44
N ARG A 241 -3.58 -6.23 2.22
CA ARG A 241 -4.23 -5.52 1.10
C ARG A 241 -5.71 -5.88 1.04
N CYS A 242 -6.56 -4.85 1.09
CA CYS A 242 -8.01 -4.92 0.93
C CYS A 242 -8.42 -4.35 -0.42
N PHE A 243 -9.55 -4.79 -0.97
CA PHE A 243 -9.99 -4.47 -2.33
C PHE A 243 -11.47 -4.07 -2.33
N ARG A 244 -11.77 -2.84 -2.76
CA ARG A 244 -13.14 -2.31 -2.81
C ARG A 244 -13.42 -1.69 -4.17
N ASN A 245 -14.49 -2.14 -4.81
CA ASN A 245 -14.88 -1.76 -6.18
C ASN A 245 -15.72 -0.47 -6.16
N GLU A 246 -15.13 0.56 -5.56
CA GLU A 246 -15.75 1.85 -5.25
C GLU A 246 -15.17 2.98 -6.12
N GLY A 247 -15.67 4.20 -5.95
CA GLY A 247 -15.11 5.39 -6.61
C GLY A 247 -13.69 5.71 -6.13
N LEU A 248 -12.89 6.33 -7.01
CA LEU A 248 -11.57 6.84 -6.67
C LEU A 248 -11.65 8.31 -6.23
N ASP A 249 -11.22 8.62 -5.02
CA ASP A 249 -11.06 10.00 -4.52
C ASP A 249 -9.74 10.14 -3.71
N PRO A 250 -9.32 11.34 -3.28
CA PRO A 250 -8.07 11.53 -2.53
C PRO A 250 -7.92 10.64 -1.28
N SER A 251 -9.01 10.17 -0.71
CA SER A 251 -9.10 9.37 0.51
C SER A 251 -9.61 7.93 0.32
N HIS A 252 -9.85 7.50 -0.92
CA HIS A 252 -10.27 6.13 -1.26
C HIS A 252 -9.51 5.59 -2.49
N LEU A 253 -8.84 4.45 -2.31
CA LEU A 253 -8.19 3.68 -3.38
C LEU A 253 -8.91 2.33 -3.50
N GLN A 254 -9.02 1.81 -4.73
CA GLN A 254 -9.69 0.54 -4.99
C GLN A 254 -8.94 -0.68 -4.45
N ASP A 255 -7.61 -0.57 -4.28
CA ASP A 255 -6.85 -1.48 -3.42
C ASP A 255 -5.99 -0.67 -2.44
N PHE A 256 -6.15 -0.95 -1.15
CA PHE A 256 -5.54 -0.17 -0.07
C PHE A 256 -5.00 -1.07 1.05
N THR A 257 -3.96 -0.61 1.72
CA THR A 257 -3.33 -1.32 2.84
C THR A 257 -3.98 -0.89 4.15
N MET A 258 -4.44 -1.87 4.90
CA MET A 258 -5.05 -1.71 6.22
C MET A 258 -4.31 -2.61 7.21
N VAL A 259 -4.27 -2.24 8.48
CA VAL A 259 -4.08 -3.22 9.55
C VAL A 259 -5.43 -3.49 10.20
N GLU A 260 -5.80 -4.76 10.34
CA GLU A 260 -6.82 -5.18 11.29
C GLU A 260 -6.15 -5.98 12.41
N HIS A 261 -6.54 -5.73 13.65
CA HIS A 261 -6.17 -6.56 14.81
C HIS A 261 -7.40 -6.93 15.63
N TYR A 262 -7.32 -8.05 16.34
CA TYR A 262 -8.34 -8.50 17.28
C TYR A 262 -7.67 -8.98 18.57
N ALA A 263 -8.23 -8.59 19.71
CA ALA A 263 -7.73 -8.95 21.03
C ALA A 263 -8.85 -9.51 21.92
N ALA A 264 -8.66 -10.73 22.41
CA ALA A 264 -9.50 -11.38 23.40
C ALA A 264 -9.37 -10.72 24.77
N TYR A 265 -10.47 -10.75 25.51
CA TYR A 265 -10.67 -10.14 26.83
C TYR A 265 -10.43 -8.62 26.85
N TRP A 266 -10.57 -7.96 25.70
CA TRP A 266 -10.53 -6.50 25.55
C TRP A 266 -11.89 -5.94 25.16
N ASP A 267 -12.25 -4.80 25.75
CA ASP A 267 -13.30 -3.91 25.28
C ASP A 267 -12.76 -2.78 24.37
N TYR A 268 -13.67 -1.95 23.87
CA TYR A 268 -13.34 -0.82 23.03
C TYR A 268 -12.58 0.31 23.76
N GLU A 269 -12.64 0.40 25.09
CA GLU A 269 -11.87 1.38 25.87
C GLU A 269 -10.40 0.97 26.02
N GLN A 270 -10.14 -0.30 26.27
CA GLN A 270 -8.80 -0.89 26.26
C GLN A 270 -8.15 -0.71 24.87
N ASN A 271 -8.93 -0.90 23.81
CA ASN A 271 -8.47 -0.69 22.43
C ASN A 271 -8.26 0.81 22.09
N MET A 272 -9.06 1.74 22.63
CA MET A 272 -8.76 3.19 22.57
C MET A 272 -7.39 3.50 23.21
N ALA A 273 -7.12 3.00 24.43
CA ALA A 273 -5.85 3.22 25.12
C ALA A 273 -4.65 2.62 24.35
N PHE A 274 -4.79 1.42 23.80
CA PHE A 274 -3.79 0.80 22.93
C PHE A 274 -3.54 1.62 21.64
N THR A 275 -4.58 2.20 21.06
CA THR A 275 -4.48 3.09 19.88
C THR A 275 -3.72 4.39 20.21
N GLU A 276 -3.97 4.98 21.38
CA GLU A 276 -3.23 6.14 21.89
C GLU A 276 -1.74 5.85 22.03
N GLU A 277 -1.39 4.72 22.67
CA GLU A 277 0.00 4.32 22.87
C GLU A 277 0.71 4.01 21.55
N MET A 278 0.09 3.21 20.68
CA MET A 278 0.59 2.83 19.35
C MET A 278 1.01 4.06 18.55
N LEU A 279 0.10 5.02 18.34
CA LEU A 279 0.40 6.19 17.54
C LEU A 279 1.35 7.15 18.27
N SER A 280 1.25 7.28 19.60
CA SER A 280 2.16 8.13 20.35
C SER A 280 3.62 7.67 20.27
N ILE A 281 3.87 6.35 20.27
CA ILE A 281 5.22 5.78 20.18
C ILE A 281 5.74 5.88 18.73
N ILE A 282 4.98 5.40 17.74
CA ILE A 282 5.42 5.39 16.33
C ILE A 282 5.76 6.80 15.83
N LEU A 283 5.03 7.84 16.26
CA LEU A 283 5.30 9.23 15.90
C LEU A 283 6.55 9.80 16.59
N LYS A 284 6.78 9.49 17.87
CA LYS A 284 8.03 9.87 18.56
C LYS A 284 9.25 9.25 17.88
N ASP A 285 9.17 7.98 17.51
CA ASP A 285 10.29 7.26 16.88
C ASP A 285 10.63 7.77 15.48
N LEU A 286 9.60 8.05 14.65
CA LEU A 286 9.80 8.38 13.24
C LEU A 286 9.90 9.88 12.96
N MET A 287 9.35 10.72 13.84
CA MET A 287 9.26 12.18 13.64
C MET A 287 9.88 12.98 14.79
N GLY A 288 10.24 12.35 15.92
CA GLY A 288 10.80 13.01 17.10
C GLY A 288 9.78 13.82 17.92
N THR A 289 8.49 13.79 17.54
CA THR A 289 7.44 14.64 18.09
C THR A 289 6.05 14.05 17.87
N THR A 290 5.10 14.35 18.76
CA THR A 290 3.66 14.13 18.53
C THR A 290 2.97 15.35 17.90
N LYS A 291 3.64 16.52 17.89
CA LYS A 291 3.14 17.78 17.35
C LYS A 291 3.44 17.90 15.87
N LEU A 292 2.41 17.90 15.05
CA LEU A 292 2.48 17.83 13.59
C LEU A 292 1.63 18.92 12.93
N GLN A 293 1.85 19.12 11.63
CA GLN A 293 0.97 19.87 10.74
C GLN A 293 0.34 18.86 9.78
N ILE A 294 -0.98 18.74 9.75
CA ILE A 294 -1.70 17.87 8.81
C ILE A 294 -2.73 18.67 8.01
N PRO A 295 -2.96 18.36 6.72
CA PRO A 295 -4.04 18.97 5.96
C PRO A 295 -5.40 18.43 6.38
N ASN A 296 -6.40 19.30 6.49
CA ASN A 296 -7.80 18.89 6.66
C ASN A 296 -8.46 18.49 5.32
N ARG A 297 -9.77 18.20 5.30
CA ARG A 297 -10.49 17.81 4.07
C ARG A 297 -10.53 18.88 2.98
N GLU A 298 -10.36 20.16 3.34
CA GLU A 298 -10.23 21.28 2.41
C GLU A 298 -8.77 21.59 2.01
N GLY A 299 -7.81 20.80 2.50
CA GLY A 299 -6.37 20.97 2.23
C GLY A 299 -5.67 22.04 3.09
N LYS A 300 -6.36 22.66 4.06
CA LYS A 300 -5.77 23.63 4.99
C LYS A 300 -4.95 22.89 6.05
N LEU A 301 -3.70 23.32 6.25
CA LEU A 301 -2.84 22.79 7.32
C LEU A 301 -3.39 23.18 8.72
N LEU A 302 -3.43 22.20 9.61
CA LEU A 302 -3.85 22.31 11.01
C LEU A 302 -2.74 21.81 11.93
N ALA A 303 -2.48 22.56 13.00
CA ALA A 303 -1.58 22.15 14.07
C ALA A 303 -2.27 21.14 15.00
N VAL A 304 -1.74 19.93 15.06
CA VAL A 304 -2.31 18.79 15.79
C VAL A 304 -1.26 18.21 16.73
N ASP A 305 -1.65 17.87 17.96
CA ASP A 305 -0.80 17.13 18.90
C ASP A 305 -1.39 15.75 19.18
N PHE A 306 -0.67 14.71 18.76
CA PHE A 306 -1.02 13.31 19.01
C PHE A 306 -0.68 12.84 20.44
N LYS A 307 -0.28 13.74 21.35
CA LYS A 307 -0.03 13.42 22.75
C LYS A 307 -1.33 12.95 23.46
N PRO A 308 -1.36 11.73 24.02
CA PRO A 308 -2.49 11.25 24.83
C PRO A 308 -2.67 12.00 26.17
N PRO A 309 -3.85 11.90 26.81
CA PRO A 309 -5.07 11.29 26.30
C PRO A 309 -5.82 12.19 25.31
N TRP A 310 -6.57 11.58 24.39
CA TRP A 310 -7.40 12.25 23.40
C TRP A 310 -8.84 12.42 23.92
N PRO A 311 -9.55 13.52 23.57
CA PRO A 311 -10.95 13.70 23.92
C PRO A 311 -11.85 12.61 23.31
N ARG A 312 -12.86 12.20 24.10
CA ARG A 312 -14.01 11.40 23.64
C ARG A 312 -15.19 12.35 23.33
N ALA A 313 -16.04 12.02 22.36
CA ALA A 313 -17.27 12.79 22.06
C ALA A 313 -18.35 11.90 21.41
N SER A 314 -19.62 12.02 21.83
CA SER A 314 -20.72 11.32 21.15
C SER A 314 -21.13 12.03 19.86
N ILE A 315 -21.46 11.24 18.82
CA ILE A 315 -22.10 11.75 17.60
C ILE A 315 -23.41 12.50 17.92
N ALA A 316 -24.19 12.02 18.89
CA ALA A 316 -25.45 12.66 19.27
C ALA A 316 -25.23 14.05 19.88
N GLU A 317 -24.27 14.15 20.82
CA GLU A 317 -23.91 15.40 21.49
C GLU A 317 -23.31 16.42 20.51
N LEU A 318 -22.47 15.97 19.58
CA LEU A 318 -21.88 16.82 18.54
C LEU A 318 -22.97 17.41 17.63
N ILE A 319 -23.89 16.61 17.09
CA ILE A 319 -24.99 17.12 16.25
C ILE A 319 -25.90 18.06 17.06
N GLN A 320 -26.23 17.71 18.30
CA GLN A 320 -27.08 18.53 19.16
C GLN A 320 -26.42 19.88 19.49
N HIS A 321 -25.13 19.91 19.77
CA HIS A 321 -24.34 21.14 19.94
C HIS A 321 -24.27 21.96 18.64
N ASP A 322 -23.99 21.30 17.51
CA ASP A 322 -23.56 21.97 16.28
C ASP A 322 -24.69 22.47 15.38
N CYS A 323 -25.88 21.88 15.46
CA CYS A 323 -27.06 22.36 14.73
C CYS A 323 -28.35 22.39 15.57
N GLY A 324 -28.33 21.90 16.82
CA GLY A 324 -29.52 21.87 17.68
C GLY A 324 -30.58 20.88 17.22
N ILE A 325 -30.18 19.76 16.60
CA ILE A 325 -31.05 18.60 16.35
C ILE A 325 -30.64 17.51 17.35
N ASP A 326 -31.57 17.09 18.20
CA ASP A 326 -31.35 15.92 19.06
C ASP A 326 -31.75 14.64 18.31
N ILE A 327 -30.76 13.87 17.87
CA ILE A 327 -31.02 12.63 17.14
C ILE A 327 -31.65 11.53 18.01
N ARG A 328 -31.53 11.60 19.34
CA ARG A 328 -32.19 10.66 20.27
C ARG A 328 -33.70 10.94 20.31
N SER A 329 -34.10 12.21 20.15
CA SER A 329 -35.51 12.63 20.06
C SER A 329 -36.18 12.24 18.72
N THR A 330 -35.41 12.16 17.62
CA THR A 330 -35.94 11.80 16.28
C THR A 330 -35.95 10.28 16.10
N ALA A 331 -37.05 9.64 16.49
CA ALA A 331 -37.21 8.18 16.41
C ALA A 331 -37.18 7.64 14.96
N THR A 332 -37.78 8.35 14.00
CA THR A 332 -37.84 7.89 12.60
C THR A 332 -36.92 8.68 11.66
N ALA A 333 -36.60 8.09 10.50
CA ALA A 333 -35.93 8.80 9.42
C ALA A 333 -36.72 10.04 8.96
N ASP A 334 -38.06 9.96 8.89
CA ASP A 334 -38.91 11.07 8.48
C ASP A 334 -38.91 12.24 9.48
N ASP A 335 -38.82 11.98 10.77
CA ASP A 335 -38.71 13.04 11.78
C ASP A 335 -37.35 13.75 11.69
N LEU A 336 -36.27 12.99 11.44
CA LEU A 336 -34.96 13.56 11.18
C LEU A 336 -34.92 14.35 9.86
N ARG A 337 -35.57 13.88 8.78
CA ARG A 337 -35.75 14.64 7.52
C ARG A 337 -36.50 15.96 7.74
N LYS A 338 -37.59 15.94 8.54
CA LYS A 338 -38.34 17.15 8.91
C LYS A 338 -37.44 18.14 9.65
N GLU A 339 -36.64 17.69 10.61
CA GLU A 339 -35.72 18.55 11.37
C GLU A 339 -34.59 19.14 10.52
N ILE A 340 -33.93 18.33 9.70
CA ILE A 340 -32.90 18.79 8.73
C ILE A 340 -33.48 19.87 7.81
N THR A 341 -34.70 19.65 7.30
CA THR A 341 -35.42 20.62 6.45
C THR A 341 -35.81 21.89 7.22
N ARG A 342 -36.34 21.76 8.44
CA ARG A 342 -36.72 22.87 9.34
C ARG A 342 -35.52 23.77 9.67
N LYS A 343 -34.35 23.16 9.88
CA LYS A 343 -33.07 23.83 10.13
C LYS A 343 -32.37 24.33 8.86
N LYS A 344 -32.92 24.03 7.66
CA LYS A 344 -32.37 24.37 6.34
C LYS A 344 -30.93 23.85 6.13
N ILE A 345 -30.65 22.65 6.63
CA ILE A 345 -29.34 22.00 6.48
C ILE A 345 -29.31 21.31 5.12
N HIS A 346 -28.49 21.81 4.21
CA HIS A 346 -28.32 21.20 2.89
C HIS A 346 -27.27 20.09 2.93
N LEU A 347 -27.71 18.85 2.69
CA LEU A 347 -26.86 17.68 2.46
C LEU A 347 -26.68 17.47 0.94
N GLU A 348 -25.54 16.89 0.55
CA GLU A 348 -25.15 16.70 -0.87
C GLU A 348 -25.67 15.37 -1.46
N VAL A 349 -26.73 14.83 -0.86
CA VAL A 349 -27.33 13.53 -1.12
C VAL A 349 -28.85 13.64 -1.08
N ASP A 350 -29.56 12.75 -1.78
CA ASP A 350 -31.02 12.70 -1.70
C ASP A 350 -31.46 12.19 -0.31
N ILE A 351 -31.92 13.10 0.55
CA ILE A 351 -32.39 12.76 1.89
C ILE A 351 -33.67 11.92 1.90
N ALA A 352 -34.42 11.85 0.79
CA ALA A 352 -35.67 11.09 0.71
C ALA A 352 -35.45 9.58 0.61
N SER A 353 -34.35 9.13 0.01
CA SER A 353 -34.00 7.71 -0.14
C SER A 353 -33.13 7.13 1.00
N LEU A 354 -32.49 7.97 1.82
CA LEU A 354 -31.62 7.50 2.91
C LEU A 354 -32.39 7.05 4.17
N GLU A 355 -32.08 5.86 4.68
CA GLU A 355 -32.53 5.37 5.98
C GLU A 355 -31.90 6.14 7.16
N ARG A 356 -32.43 5.94 8.38
CA ARG A 356 -32.12 6.74 9.59
C ARG A 356 -30.61 6.82 9.87
N GLY A 357 -29.90 5.70 9.85
CA GLY A 357 -28.45 5.65 10.06
C GLY A 357 -27.70 6.51 9.04
N ASN A 358 -27.87 6.23 7.75
CA ASN A 358 -27.21 6.98 6.67
C ASN A 358 -27.52 8.49 6.73
N LEU A 359 -28.72 8.88 7.16
CA LEU A 359 -29.07 10.28 7.36
C LEU A 359 -28.37 10.94 8.56
N ILE A 360 -28.17 10.21 9.68
CA ILE A 360 -27.38 10.67 10.84
C ILE A 360 -25.90 10.85 10.46
N ASP A 361 -25.31 9.89 9.75
CA ASP A 361 -23.92 9.96 9.29
C ASP A 361 -23.68 11.15 8.35
N GLN A 362 -24.56 11.35 7.36
CA GLN A 362 -24.46 12.48 6.43
C GLN A 362 -24.66 13.83 7.14
N LEU A 363 -25.58 13.91 8.12
CA LEU A 363 -25.74 15.08 8.98
C LEU A 363 -24.46 15.37 9.78
N TYR A 364 -23.91 14.39 10.48
CA TYR A 364 -22.66 14.48 11.24
C TYR A 364 -21.49 14.93 10.34
N LYS A 365 -21.32 14.28 9.18
CA LYS A 365 -20.29 14.60 8.18
C LYS A 365 -20.38 16.05 7.69
N LYS A 366 -21.58 16.65 7.67
CA LYS A 366 -21.79 18.04 7.24
C LYS A 366 -21.63 19.08 8.36
N VAL A 367 -22.15 18.83 9.57
CA VAL A 367 -22.26 19.87 10.62
C VAL A 367 -21.18 19.83 11.70
N SER A 368 -20.57 18.66 11.94
CA SER A 368 -19.65 18.42 13.06
C SER A 368 -18.27 17.97 12.61
N ARG A 369 -18.17 17.00 11.69
CA ARG A 369 -16.88 16.44 11.22
C ARG A 369 -15.84 17.49 10.79
N PRO A 370 -16.18 18.61 10.11
CA PRO A 370 -15.19 19.64 9.74
C PRO A 370 -14.61 20.44 10.91
N LYS A 371 -15.23 20.37 12.10
CA LYS A 371 -14.80 21.09 13.32
C LYS A 371 -13.77 20.29 14.13
N ILE A 372 -13.60 18.99 13.87
CA ILE A 372 -12.72 18.10 14.63
C ILE A 372 -11.27 18.30 14.15
N VAL A 373 -10.50 19.08 14.91
CA VAL A 373 -9.10 19.44 14.60
C VAL A 373 -8.10 18.47 15.22
N GLN A 374 -8.12 18.34 16.55
CA GLN A 374 -7.25 17.43 17.30
C GLN A 374 -7.69 15.97 17.10
N PRO A 375 -6.90 14.97 17.54
CA PRO A 375 -7.36 13.59 17.53
C PRO A 375 -8.51 13.46 18.54
N THR A 376 -9.64 12.94 18.11
CA THR A 376 -10.84 12.75 18.92
C THR A 376 -11.38 11.35 18.69
N PHE A 377 -11.66 10.62 19.77
CA PHE A 377 -12.44 9.40 19.71
C PHE A 377 -13.92 9.76 19.65
N LEU A 378 -14.56 9.46 18.51
CA LEU A 378 -16.01 9.47 18.42
C LEU A 378 -16.52 8.18 19.02
N THR A 379 -17.44 8.27 19.97
CA THR A 379 -18.01 7.13 20.69
C THR A 379 -19.54 7.18 20.65
N ASN A 380 -20.20 6.20 21.29
CA ASN A 380 -21.66 6.16 21.47
C ASN A 380 -22.39 6.28 20.12
N HIS A 381 -21.96 5.45 19.16
CA HIS A 381 -22.53 5.39 17.81
C HIS A 381 -23.95 4.81 17.88
N PRO A 382 -24.99 5.50 17.39
CA PRO A 382 -26.34 4.95 17.28
C PRO A 382 -26.36 3.60 16.57
N THR A 383 -27.19 2.67 17.04
CA THR A 383 -27.26 1.29 16.53
C THR A 383 -27.52 1.23 15.01
N ASP A 384 -28.27 2.18 14.44
CA ASP A 384 -28.49 2.31 12.98
C ASP A 384 -27.22 2.52 12.14
N LEU A 385 -26.09 2.92 12.74
CA LEU A 385 -24.81 3.14 12.06
C LEU A 385 -23.86 1.92 12.09
N SER A 386 -24.16 0.91 12.90
CA SER A 386 -23.15 -0.05 13.39
C SER A 386 -23.64 -1.50 13.34
N PRO A 387 -24.05 -2.04 12.17
CA PRO A 387 -24.68 -3.36 12.09
C PRO A 387 -23.79 -4.54 12.53
N LEU A 388 -22.47 -4.40 12.63
CA LEU A 388 -21.58 -5.45 13.18
C LEU A 388 -21.11 -5.21 14.62
N ALA A 389 -21.32 -4.02 15.19
CA ALA A 389 -20.84 -3.74 16.54
C ALA A 389 -21.77 -4.33 17.60
N ARG A 390 -21.20 -4.69 18.75
CA ARG A 390 -21.94 -5.06 19.96
C ARG A 390 -22.85 -3.90 20.40
N LEU A 391 -24.07 -4.22 20.83
CA LEU A 391 -24.94 -3.26 21.54
C LEU A 391 -24.33 -2.95 22.91
N ASN A 392 -24.47 -1.71 23.39
CA ASN A 392 -24.10 -1.40 24.76
C ASN A 392 -25.10 -2.02 25.75
N ASP A 393 -24.61 -2.51 26.91
CA ASP A 393 -25.44 -3.19 27.91
C ASP A 393 -26.38 -2.24 28.67
N ASP A 394 -26.00 -0.97 28.85
CA ASP A 394 -26.77 0.05 29.58
C ASP A 394 -27.74 0.83 28.68
N ASP A 395 -27.34 1.15 27.44
CA ASP A 395 -28.17 1.84 26.43
C ASP A 395 -28.16 1.10 25.06
N PRO A 396 -29.13 0.21 24.79
CA PRO A 396 -29.25 -0.49 23.51
C PRO A 396 -29.48 0.39 22.27
N ALA A 397 -29.72 1.70 22.43
CA ALA A 397 -29.78 2.64 21.31
C ALA A 397 -28.40 3.02 20.76
N ILE A 398 -27.32 2.67 21.47
CA ILE A 398 -25.93 2.85 21.04
C ILE A 398 -25.14 1.53 20.98
N THR A 399 -23.98 1.61 20.33
CA THR A 399 -23.05 0.49 20.15
C THR A 399 -21.67 0.81 20.74
N ASP A 400 -21.00 -0.23 21.25
CA ASP A 400 -19.66 -0.20 21.83
C ASP A 400 -18.59 -0.03 20.73
N ARG A 401 -18.63 1.12 20.04
CA ARG A 401 -17.85 1.44 18.85
C ARG A 401 -17.16 2.79 18.98
N PHE A 402 -15.91 2.86 18.55
CA PHE A 402 -15.21 4.13 18.33
C PHE A 402 -14.69 4.34 16.91
N GLN A 403 -14.54 5.61 16.55
CA GLN A 403 -13.76 6.06 15.40
C GLN A 403 -12.73 7.09 15.85
N LEU A 404 -11.48 6.98 15.38
CA LEU A 404 -10.50 8.05 15.55
C LEU A 404 -10.63 9.05 14.41
N VAL A 405 -10.98 10.30 14.72
CA VAL A 405 -11.03 11.40 13.75
C VAL A 405 -10.00 12.47 14.08
N VAL A 406 -9.25 12.93 13.07
CA VAL A 406 -8.19 13.93 13.19
C VAL A 406 -8.24 14.87 11.99
N GLY A 407 -8.38 16.18 12.18
CA GLY A 407 -8.51 17.14 11.07
C GLY A 407 -9.68 16.86 10.11
N GLY A 408 -10.76 16.23 10.59
CA GLY A 408 -11.88 15.74 9.78
C GLY A 408 -11.63 14.42 9.03
N TRP A 409 -10.44 13.82 9.14
CA TRP A 409 -10.10 12.52 8.58
C TRP A 409 -10.33 11.39 9.58
N GLU A 410 -10.97 10.33 9.12
CA GLU A 410 -11.25 9.12 9.90
C GLU A 410 -10.12 8.12 9.67
N ILE A 411 -9.37 7.82 10.72
CA ILE A 411 -8.11 7.09 10.69
C ILE A 411 -8.30 5.62 11.09
N VAL A 412 -9.14 5.41 12.09
CA VAL A 412 -9.41 4.14 12.77
C VAL A 412 -10.92 3.97 12.91
N ASN A 413 -11.39 2.74 12.73
CA ASN A 413 -12.75 2.31 13.08
C ASN A 413 -12.63 0.99 13.87
N ALA A 414 -13.21 0.92 15.05
CA ALA A 414 -12.98 -0.16 16.02
C ALA A 414 -14.20 -0.35 16.93
N TYR A 415 -14.40 -1.56 17.46
CA TYR A 415 -15.55 -1.90 18.29
C TYR A 415 -15.26 -3.04 19.28
N SER A 416 -16.07 -3.15 20.33
CA SER A 416 -16.29 -4.42 21.01
C SER A 416 -17.12 -5.31 20.09
N GLU A 417 -16.69 -6.55 19.93
CA GLU A 417 -17.17 -7.42 18.87
C GLU A 417 -18.52 -8.06 19.19
N LEU A 418 -19.35 -8.20 18.15
CA LEU A 418 -20.54 -9.04 18.22
C LEU A 418 -20.09 -10.51 18.16
N ILE A 419 -20.08 -11.16 19.34
CA ILE A 419 -19.73 -12.57 19.50
C ILE A 419 -20.95 -13.50 19.68
N ASP A 420 -22.16 -12.95 19.79
CA ASP A 420 -23.40 -13.73 19.88
C ASP A 420 -23.75 -14.31 18.48
N PRO A 421 -23.71 -15.64 18.28
CA PRO A 421 -24.03 -16.25 17.00
C PRO A 421 -25.49 -16.05 16.59
N VAL A 422 -26.42 -15.94 17.55
CA VAL A 422 -27.85 -15.80 17.28
C VAL A 422 -28.16 -14.39 16.75
N ASP A 423 -27.60 -13.36 17.38
CA ASP A 423 -27.73 -11.99 16.87
C ASP A 423 -26.92 -11.79 15.58
N GLN A 424 -25.70 -12.34 15.47
CA GLN A 424 -24.91 -12.25 14.24
C GLN A 424 -25.62 -12.93 13.05
N ALA A 425 -26.26 -14.08 13.26
CA ALA A 425 -27.09 -14.75 12.25
C ALA A 425 -28.32 -13.91 11.85
N ARG A 426 -29.02 -13.32 12.84
CA ARG A 426 -30.16 -12.42 12.60
C ARG A 426 -29.74 -11.22 11.75
N ARG A 427 -28.62 -10.58 12.08
CA ARG A 427 -28.11 -9.40 11.35
C ARG A 427 -27.64 -9.75 9.93
N PHE A 428 -26.98 -10.90 9.70
CA PHE A 428 -26.68 -11.34 8.33
C PHE A 428 -27.94 -11.65 7.52
N GLU A 429 -28.97 -12.21 8.14
CA GLU A 429 -30.26 -12.48 7.50
C GLU A 429 -31.02 -11.18 7.16
N GLU A 430 -30.86 -10.12 7.95
CA GLU A 430 -31.35 -8.77 7.65
C GLU A 430 -30.55 -8.10 6.52
N GLN A 431 -29.21 -8.23 6.51
CA GLN A 431 -28.34 -7.78 5.42
C GLN A 431 -28.65 -8.50 4.10
N ALA A 432 -28.88 -9.81 4.13
CA ALA A 432 -29.30 -10.58 2.95
C ALA A 432 -30.65 -10.10 2.39
N LYS A 433 -31.59 -9.68 3.26
CA LYS A 433 -32.87 -9.08 2.85
C LYS A 433 -32.71 -7.67 2.29
N ALA A 434 -31.78 -6.86 2.80
CA ALA A 434 -31.42 -5.57 2.19
C ALA A 434 -30.80 -5.78 0.79
N ARG A 435 -29.88 -6.74 0.69
CA ARG A 435 -29.24 -7.14 -0.58
C ARG A 435 -30.25 -7.63 -1.63
N ALA A 436 -31.23 -8.42 -1.21
CA ALA A 436 -32.34 -8.87 -2.08
C ALA A 436 -33.28 -7.73 -2.54
N LYS A 437 -33.32 -6.60 -1.82
CA LYS A 437 -34.06 -5.38 -2.23
C LYS A 437 -33.25 -4.47 -3.16
N GLY A 438 -31.95 -4.74 -3.37
CA GLY A 438 -31.09 -4.00 -4.30
C GLY A 438 -29.85 -3.36 -3.70
N ASP A 439 -29.61 -3.48 -2.38
CA ASP A 439 -28.37 -2.98 -1.76
C ASP A 439 -27.16 -3.83 -2.22
N THR A 440 -26.20 -3.22 -2.90
CA THR A 440 -25.00 -3.92 -3.39
C THR A 440 -23.89 -4.06 -2.35
N GLU A 441 -23.89 -3.23 -1.32
CA GLU A 441 -22.86 -3.09 -0.28
C GLU A 441 -23.19 -3.92 0.97
N ALA A 442 -24.48 -4.19 1.22
CA ALA A 442 -24.97 -5.08 2.27
C ALA A 442 -24.29 -6.47 2.22
N HIS A 443 -23.96 -7.01 3.39
CA HIS A 443 -23.11 -8.22 3.49
C HIS A 443 -23.71 -9.44 2.79
N ARG A 444 -22.83 -10.33 2.32
CA ARG A 444 -23.22 -11.72 2.04
C ARG A 444 -23.32 -12.47 3.37
N LYS A 445 -24.31 -13.36 3.46
CA LYS A 445 -24.44 -14.28 4.60
C LYS A 445 -23.22 -15.21 4.62
N ASP A 446 -22.63 -15.38 5.79
CA ASP A 446 -21.48 -16.26 6.03
C ASP A 446 -21.84 -17.27 7.13
N ASP A 447 -22.44 -18.38 6.70
CA ASP A 447 -22.97 -19.41 7.62
C ASP A 447 -21.84 -20.19 8.32
N GLU A 448 -20.63 -20.26 7.74
CA GLU A 448 -19.47 -20.89 8.37
C GLU A 448 -18.86 -19.99 9.45
N PHE A 449 -18.81 -18.66 9.25
CA PHE A 449 -18.41 -17.73 10.31
C PHE A 449 -19.40 -17.71 11.49
N VAL A 450 -20.73 -17.75 11.23
CA VAL A 450 -21.73 -17.89 12.31
C VAL A 450 -21.49 -19.17 13.10
N LYS A 451 -21.31 -20.29 12.41
CA LYS A 451 -20.99 -21.61 12.98
C LYS A 451 -19.65 -21.64 13.73
N ALA A 452 -18.68 -20.78 13.40
CA ALA A 452 -17.48 -20.60 14.21
C ALA A 452 -17.81 -19.92 15.56
N LEU A 453 -18.64 -18.88 15.57
CA LEU A 453 -19.10 -18.24 16.81
C LEU A 453 -19.92 -19.22 17.70
N GLU A 454 -20.63 -20.19 17.12
CA GLU A 454 -21.35 -21.25 17.86
C GLU A 454 -20.43 -22.16 18.70
N TYR A 455 -19.13 -22.28 18.36
CA TYR A 455 -18.14 -22.98 19.20
C TYR A 455 -17.64 -22.13 20.39
N GLY A 456 -18.01 -20.85 20.44
CA GLY A 456 -17.65 -19.91 21.50
C GLY A 456 -16.47 -19.02 21.13
N CYS A 457 -16.75 -17.76 20.79
CA CYS A 457 -15.74 -16.71 20.68
C CYS A 457 -15.56 -16.00 22.03
N PRO A 458 -14.33 -15.74 22.51
CA PRO A 458 -14.13 -14.93 23.71
C PRO A 458 -14.60 -13.48 23.48
N PRO A 459 -15.05 -12.76 24.53
CA PRO A 459 -15.34 -11.33 24.41
C PRO A 459 -14.07 -10.61 23.95
N CYS A 460 -14.17 -9.82 22.89
CA CYS A 460 -13.01 -9.25 22.22
C CYS A 460 -13.31 -7.87 21.63
N SER A 461 -12.24 -7.15 21.28
CA SER A 461 -12.33 -5.90 20.52
C SER A 461 -11.42 -5.97 19.29
N GLY A 462 -11.97 -5.53 18.16
CA GLY A 462 -11.26 -5.39 16.90
C GLY A 462 -11.04 -3.94 16.49
N LEU A 463 -10.02 -3.72 15.67
CA LEU A 463 -9.64 -2.41 15.15
C LEU A 463 -9.19 -2.53 13.70
N GLY A 464 -9.74 -1.68 12.82
CA GLY A 464 -9.24 -1.44 11.47
C GLY A 464 -8.63 -0.04 11.32
N MET A 465 -7.37 0.04 10.87
CA MET A 465 -6.68 1.31 10.57
C MET A 465 -6.10 1.33 9.15
N GLY A 466 -6.54 2.31 8.35
CA GLY A 466 -6.05 2.51 6.99
C GLY A 466 -4.63 3.07 6.95
N ILE A 467 -3.63 2.19 6.79
CA ILE A 467 -2.19 2.54 6.73
C ILE A 467 -1.92 3.65 5.72
N ASP A 468 -2.57 3.57 4.57
CA ASP A 468 -2.38 4.51 3.47
C ASP A 468 -2.86 5.92 3.83
N ARG A 469 -3.96 6.01 4.58
CA ARG A 469 -4.58 7.26 5.00
C ARG A 469 -3.75 7.92 6.11
N ILE A 470 -3.32 7.16 7.12
CA ILE A 470 -2.45 7.71 8.16
C ILE A 470 -1.08 8.13 7.59
N VAL A 471 -0.43 7.30 6.77
CA VAL A 471 0.85 7.68 6.12
C VAL A 471 0.68 8.88 5.19
N ALA A 472 -0.42 8.98 4.43
CA ALA A 472 -0.68 10.13 3.56
C ALA A 472 -0.96 11.43 4.33
N LEU A 473 -1.38 11.38 5.60
CA LEU A 473 -1.55 12.57 6.45
C LEU A 473 -0.28 12.96 7.19
N LEU A 474 0.45 11.98 7.74
CA LEU A 474 1.69 12.21 8.48
C LEU A 474 2.83 12.74 7.58
N THR A 475 2.80 12.45 6.28
CA THR A 475 3.89 12.79 5.35
C THR A 475 3.64 14.04 4.51
N PHE A 476 2.64 14.88 4.86
CA PHE A 476 2.11 15.91 3.94
C PHE A 476 2.18 17.37 4.46
N PRO A 477 3.30 18.07 4.22
CA PRO A 477 3.42 19.50 4.51
C PRO A 477 3.50 20.41 3.26
N CYS A 478 3.19 19.94 2.05
CA CYS A 478 3.49 20.67 0.80
C CYS A 478 2.31 20.78 -0.21
N SER A 479 1.73 21.97 -0.30
CA SER A 479 1.08 22.62 -1.46
C SER A 479 -0.08 21.96 -2.26
N SER A 480 -0.61 20.79 -1.89
CA SER A 480 -1.83 20.23 -2.51
C SER A 480 -2.66 19.36 -1.54
N MET A 481 -3.82 18.85 -1.95
CA MET A 481 -4.66 17.98 -1.10
C MET A 481 -3.96 16.64 -0.76
N PRO A 482 -4.23 16.05 0.42
CA PRO A 482 -3.72 14.74 0.81
C PRO A 482 -4.39 13.64 -0.02
N THR A 483 -3.72 13.22 -1.09
CA THR A 483 -4.18 12.12 -1.96
C THR A 483 -3.41 10.84 -1.63
N MET A 484 -4.09 9.78 -1.19
CA MET A 484 -3.51 8.45 -0.88
C MET A 484 -2.68 7.88 -2.05
N ALA A 485 -3.07 8.19 -3.29
CA ALA A 485 -2.30 7.86 -4.49
C ALA A 485 -0.85 8.39 -4.48
N THR A 486 -0.52 9.44 -3.73
CA THR A 486 0.87 9.96 -3.59
C THR A 486 1.81 9.01 -2.86
N CYS A 487 1.28 8.04 -2.11
CA CYS A 487 2.03 7.02 -1.38
C CYS A 487 2.13 5.67 -2.14
N PHE A 488 1.67 5.62 -3.39
CA PHE A 488 1.55 4.37 -4.18
C PHE A 488 2.44 4.32 -5.42
N LEU A 489 3.04 3.15 -5.63
CA LEU A 489 3.74 2.75 -6.87
C LEU A 489 2.77 2.35 -8.00
N GLN A 490 1.48 2.29 -7.70
CA GLN A 490 0.42 1.89 -8.62
C GLN A 490 0.29 2.86 -9.78
N ARG A 491 0.27 2.32 -11.00
CA ARG A 491 -0.15 3.07 -12.18
C ARG A 491 -1.66 3.22 -12.16
N MET A 492 -2.13 4.46 -11.99
CA MET A 492 -3.50 4.85 -12.33
C MET A 492 -3.85 4.31 -13.72
N ALA A 493 -4.99 3.63 -13.86
CA ALA A 493 -5.47 3.16 -15.15
C ALA A 493 -5.77 4.35 -16.10
N SER A 494 -5.78 4.13 -17.41
CA SER A 494 -6.36 5.12 -18.33
C SER A 494 -7.88 5.04 -18.30
N SER A 495 -8.55 6.15 -18.59
CA SER A 495 -10.00 6.21 -18.80
C SER A 495 -10.37 5.39 -20.04
N LYS A 496 -10.64 4.10 -19.81
CA LYS A 496 -10.67 2.98 -20.77
C LYS A 496 -9.28 2.64 -21.33
N PRO A 497 -9.01 1.35 -21.62
CA PRO A 497 -8.05 1.01 -22.65
C PRO A 497 -8.59 1.50 -23.99
N THR A 498 -7.74 2.07 -24.84
CA THR A 498 -8.02 2.12 -26.29
C THR A 498 -7.99 0.68 -26.80
N LEU A 499 -9.16 0.02 -26.79
CA LEU A 499 -9.35 -1.21 -27.54
C LEU A 499 -8.91 -0.95 -28.98
N CYS A 500 -7.83 -1.62 -29.40
CA CYS A 500 -7.46 -1.68 -30.80
C CYS A 500 -8.68 -2.20 -31.56
N ARG A 501 -9.33 -1.32 -32.33
CA ARG A 501 -10.26 -1.78 -33.37
C ARG A 501 -9.50 -2.83 -34.18
N PRO A 502 -10.05 -4.04 -34.40
CA PRO A 502 -9.45 -4.98 -35.33
C PRO A 502 -9.20 -4.24 -36.64
N MET A 503 -7.96 -4.25 -37.15
CA MET A 503 -7.71 -3.65 -38.46
C MET A 503 -8.64 -4.35 -39.45
N PRO A 504 -9.37 -3.60 -40.30
CA PRO A 504 -10.23 -4.22 -41.30
C PRO A 504 -9.34 -5.14 -42.15
N THR A 505 -9.67 -6.43 -42.16
CA THR A 505 -8.89 -7.44 -42.89
C THR A 505 -8.84 -7.03 -44.35
N SER A 506 -7.67 -6.59 -44.82
CA SER A 506 -7.48 -6.10 -46.18
C SER A 506 -7.66 -7.26 -47.17
N SER A 507 -8.89 -7.44 -47.65
CA SER A 507 -9.23 -8.38 -48.71
C SER A 507 -8.43 -7.99 -49.96
N ARG A 508 -7.34 -8.70 -50.22
CA ARG A 508 -6.55 -8.48 -51.42
C ARG A 508 -7.42 -8.71 -52.65
N LEU A 509 -7.26 -7.84 -53.63
CA LEU A 509 -7.95 -7.89 -54.91
C LEU A 509 -7.76 -9.26 -55.57
N VAL A 510 -8.86 -10.00 -55.72
CA VAL A 510 -8.97 -11.08 -56.70
C VAL A 510 -9.59 -10.46 -57.96
N PRO A 511 -8.94 -10.51 -59.14
CA PRO A 511 -9.47 -9.85 -60.34
C PRO A 511 -10.83 -10.41 -60.76
N GLN A 512 -11.76 -9.54 -61.16
CA GLN A 512 -13.01 -9.98 -61.78
C GLN A 512 -12.74 -10.62 -63.14
N TRP A 513 -13.13 -11.88 -63.31
CA TRP A 513 -13.23 -12.53 -64.61
C TRP A 513 -14.71 -12.78 -64.91
N LYS A 514 -15.23 -12.18 -65.99
CA LYS A 514 -16.63 -12.35 -66.43
C LYS A 514 -16.70 -13.31 -67.61
N PRO A 515 -17.46 -14.41 -67.47
CA PRO A 515 -18.30 -14.93 -68.54
C PRO A 515 -19.72 -14.34 -68.41
N SER A 516 -20.47 -14.33 -69.51
CA SER A 516 -21.89 -13.98 -69.52
C SER A 516 -22.78 -15.22 -69.40
N GLN A 517 -23.98 -15.09 -68.83
CA GLN A 517 -25.21 -15.39 -69.56
C GLN A 517 -26.52 -14.94 -68.88
N ARG A 518 -27.44 -14.54 -69.76
CA ARG A 518 -28.93 -14.42 -69.77
C ARG A 518 -29.77 -14.53 -68.48
N ASN A 519 -30.82 -13.71 -68.50
CA ASN A 519 -31.97 -13.70 -67.60
C ASN A 519 -32.73 -15.03 -67.50
N LEU A 520 -33.29 -15.29 -66.32
CA LEU A 520 -34.65 -15.75 -65.96
C LEU A 520 -34.55 -16.24 -64.49
N GLY A 521 -35.43 -15.95 -63.53
CA GLY A 521 -36.78 -15.40 -63.57
C GLY A 521 -37.67 -16.29 -62.69
N GLY A 522 -37.97 -15.88 -61.44
CA GLY A 522 -38.70 -16.74 -60.50
C GLY A 522 -38.81 -16.21 -59.07
N ILE A 523 -40.05 -16.11 -58.59
CA ILE A 523 -40.55 -15.66 -57.28
C ILE A 523 -41.57 -16.76 -56.87
N PRO A 524 -41.88 -17.13 -55.59
CA PRO A 524 -41.26 -16.90 -54.25
C PRO A 524 -41.30 -18.13 -53.26
N ARG A 525 -41.11 -17.85 -51.95
CA ARG A 525 -41.85 -18.34 -50.74
C ARG A 525 -41.28 -19.44 -49.80
N HIS A 526 -41.49 -19.16 -48.50
CA HIS A 526 -41.64 -20.00 -47.28
C HIS A 526 -40.90 -21.36 -47.17
N GLY A 527 -40.21 -21.71 -46.08
CA GLY A 527 -40.32 -21.31 -44.67
C GLY A 527 -40.43 -22.55 -43.76
N LYS A 528 -39.99 -22.47 -42.49
CA LYS A 528 -39.93 -23.55 -41.47
C LYS A 528 -38.95 -24.71 -41.80
N SER A 529 -38.43 -25.52 -40.87
CA SER A 529 -38.04 -25.38 -39.45
C SER A 529 -37.33 -26.67 -38.99
N GLN A 530 -36.67 -26.65 -37.82
CA GLN A 530 -36.25 -27.81 -37.01
C GLN A 530 -35.04 -28.69 -37.43
N GLU A 531 -34.53 -29.36 -36.39
CA GLU A 531 -33.54 -30.44 -36.24
C GLU A 531 -32.78 -31.01 -37.47
N CYS A 532 -31.45 -31.23 -37.44
CA CYS A 532 -30.58 -31.91 -36.45
C CYS A 532 -30.63 -33.46 -36.50
N CYS A 533 -29.82 -34.08 -37.37
CA CYS A 533 -28.99 -35.23 -36.99
C CYS A 533 -27.86 -35.61 -37.99
N MET A 534 -26.67 -35.82 -37.42
CA MET A 534 -25.67 -36.87 -37.69
C MET A 534 -25.16 -37.25 -39.12
N THR A 535 -23.88 -36.93 -39.33
CA THR A 535 -22.76 -37.84 -39.72
C THR A 535 -22.45 -38.24 -41.18
N TRP A 536 -21.13 -38.42 -41.42
CA TRP A 536 -20.45 -39.19 -42.50
C TRP A 536 -20.59 -38.64 -43.94
N THR A 537 -19.60 -38.72 -44.87
CA THR A 537 -18.22 -39.24 -44.85
C THR A 537 -17.36 -38.53 -45.91
N GLY A 538 -16.02 -38.65 -45.90
CA GLY A 538 -15.19 -38.29 -47.07
C GLY A 538 -13.68 -38.18 -46.80
N THR A 539 -12.87 -39.09 -47.34
CA THR A 539 -11.40 -39.10 -47.23
C THR A 539 -10.69 -38.47 -48.44
N ASN A 540 -9.39 -38.13 -48.27
CA ASN A 540 -8.27 -38.11 -49.25
C ASN A 540 -7.40 -36.82 -49.11
N SER A 541 -6.07 -36.80 -49.30
CA SER A 541 -5.04 -37.86 -49.44
C SER A 541 -3.61 -37.28 -49.48
N ILE A 542 -2.59 -38.01 -48.97
CA ILE A 542 -1.15 -38.02 -49.41
C ILE A 542 -0.33 -36.72 -49.10
N LYS A 543 0.99 -36.64 -48.78
CA LYS A 543 2.25 -37.46 -48.74
C LYS A 543 3.08 -36.93 -47.54
N ILE A 544 3.71 -37.68 -46.61
CA ILE A 544 4.81 -38.68 -46.63
C ILE A 544 6.19 -38.16 -47.09
N LEU A 545 7.13 -38.09 -46.12
CA LEU A 545 8.58 -38.43 -46.12
C LEU A 545 9.00 -38.46 -44.62
N SER A 546 9.16 -39.61 -43.92
CA SER A 546 10.40 -40.43 -43.77
C SER A 546 11.67 -39.62 -43.42
N ASN A 547 12.48 -39.92 -42.40
CA ASN A 547 12.61 -41.06 -41.47
C ASN A 547 13.34 -40.55 -40.18
N THR A 548 13.60 -41.26 -39.06
CA THR A 548 13.57 -42.68 -38.59
C THR A 548 13.46 -42.64 -37.03
N ALA A 549 13.32 -43.69 -36.20
CA ALA A 549 13.22 -45.15 -36.38
C ALA A 549 12.23 -45.75 -35.33
N GLU A 550 12.70 -46.57 -34.37
CA GLU A 550 11.87 -47.45 -33.51
C GLU A 550 12.27 -47.41 -32.02
N ASN A 551 11.34 -47.80 -31.14
CA ASN A 551 11.57 -48.09 -29.72
C ASN A 551 10.65 -49.25 -29.25
N PRO A 552 11.18 -50.41 -28.81
CA PRO A 552 10.36 -51.58 -28.50
C PRO A 552 9.86 -51.61 -27.03
N LEU A 553 8.54 -51.64 -26.85
CA LEU A 553 7.92 -51.90 -25.55
C LEU A 553 8.13 -53.35 -25.08
N ARG A 554 8.57 -53.55 -23.83
CA ARG A 554 8.30 -54.79 -23.07
C ARG A 554 7.87 -54.52 -21.63
N LYS A 555 7.05 -55.43 -21.13
CA LYS A 555 6.39 -55.43 -19.81
C LYS A 555 7.40 -55.79 -18.71
N CYS A 556 7.18 -55.29 -17.48
CA CYS A 556 6.94 -56.18 -16.33
C CYS A 556 6.41 -55.45 -15.09
N SER A 557 5.81 -56.24 -14.19
CA SER A 557 4.98 -55.83 -13.05
C SER A 557 5.76 -55.50 -11.76
N VAL A 558 5.15 -54.63 -10.94
CA VAL A 558 5.52 -54.35 -9.54
C VAL A 558 5.23 -55.57 -8.63
N PRO A 559 5.98 -55.73 -7.52
CA PRO A 559 5.43 -56.28 -6.29
C PRO A 559 5.65 -55.35 -5.07
N LEU A 560 4.56 -55.02 -4.37
CA LEU A 560 4.57 -54.42 -3.03
C LEU A 560 4.96 -55.45 -1.97
N LYS A 561 5.57 -55.01 -0.85
CA LYS A 561 5.52 -55.74 0.43
C LYS A 561 5.70 -54.81 1.64
N HIS A 562 4.82 -54.97 2.64
CA HIS A 562 4.85 -54.25 3.91
C HIS A 562 5.95 -54.72 4.85
N ARG A 563 6.32 -53.87 5.83
CA ARG A 563 6.37 -54.27 7.25
C ARG A 563 5.94 -53.11 8.17
N ARG A 564 5.61 -53.45 9.43
CA ARG A 564 5.08 -52.55 10.49
C ARG A 564 6.07 -52.51 11.68
N SER A 565 5.74 -51.68 12.69
CA SER A 565 6.15 -51.74 14.12
C SER A 565 7.64 -51.48 14.46
N SER A 566 8.00 -50.90 15.62
CA SER A 566 7.21 -50.16 16.65
C SER A 566 8.11 -49.46 17.70
N SER A 567 7.63 -48.36 18.26
CA SER A 567 7.89 -47.75 19.60
C SER A 567 9.05 -48.22 20.51
N GLN A 568 9.93 -47.28 20.88
CA GLN A 568 10.55 -47.04 22.21
C GLN A 568 11.28 -45.68 22.08
N ILE A 569 11.12 -44.65 22.92
CA ILE A 569 11.25 -44.52 24.39
C ILE A 569 12.64 -44.97 24.90
N SER A 570 13.52 -43.99 25.10
CA SER A 570 14.43 -43.97 26.26
C SER A 570 14.72 -42.51 26.63
N ALA A 571 14.98 -42.24 27.91
CA ALA A 571 15.43 -40.97 28.42
C ALA A 571 16.74 -41.19 29.19
N HIS A 572 17.67 -40.23 29.14
CA HIS A 572 18.89 -40.29 29.94
C HIS A 572 19.08 -39.02 30.77
N THR A 573 18.92 -39.19 32.08
CA THR A 573 19.24 -38.20 33.11
C THR A 573 20.69 -38.39 33.57
N THR A 574 21.45 -37.30 33.68
CA THR A 574 22.70 -37.26 34.48
C THR A 574 22.69 -36.00 35.36
N GLN A 575 23.24 -36.11 36.56
CA GLN A 575 23.06 -35.15 37.66
C GLN A 575 24.26 -34.19 37.85
N ARG A 576 23.97 -33.08 38.59
CA ARG A 576 24.88 -32.23 39.38
C ARG A 576 25.92 -31.38 38.64
N ASN A 577 25.84 -30.07 38.90
CA ASN A 577 26.77 -29.48 39.89
C ASN A 577 26.18 -28.23 40.57
N THR A 578 26.70 -27.89 41.75
CA THR A 578 26.16 -26.81 42.61
C THR A 578 27.23 -25.86 43.13
N ALA A 579 27.09 -24.57 42.80
CA ALA A 579 27.69 -23.42 43.50
C ALA A 579 26.72 -22.24 43.24
N ARG A 580 26.11 -21.55 44.21
CA ARG A 580 26.67 -20.84 45.39
C ARG A 580 27.91 -19.99 45.04
N ASN A 581 27.66 -18.71 44.81
CA ASN A 581 28.38 -17.70 45.60
C ASN A 581 27.51 -16.46 45.83
N THR A 582 27.37 -16.09 47.09
CA THR A 582 26.80 -14.82 47.55
C THR A 582 27.92 -13.82 47.78
N LEU A 583 27.72 -12.54 47.48
CA LEU A 583 28.35 -11.47 48.26
C LEU A 583 27.53 -10.17 48.14
N SER A 584 27.42 -9.46 49.26
CA SER A 584 26.59 -8.27 49.40
C SER A 584 27.30 -7.16 50.19
N THR A 585 27.30 -5.96 49.61
CA THR A 585 27.56 -4.66 50.25
C THR A 585 26.80 -3.65 49.38
N ARG A 586 25.70 -3.00 49.77
CA ARG A 586 25.32 -2.30 51.02
C ARG A 586 26.08 -0.97 51.18
N CYS A 587 25.37 0.02 51.75
CA CYS A 587 25.76 1.41 52.02
C CYS A 587 25.81 2.36 50.81
N SER A 588 25.48 3.67 50.93
CA SER A 588 24.53 4.39 51.81
C SER A 588 24.55 5.89 51.50
N GLY A 589 23.42 6.58 51.70
CA GLY A 589 23.32 8.06 51.65
C GLY A 589 22.92 8.57 50.26
N SER A 590 21.93 9.46 50.07
CA SER A 590 21.60 10.74 50.76
C SER A 590 22.58 11.87 50.45
N ALA A 591 22.18 13.10 50.15
CA ALA A 591 20.89 13.69 49.77
C ALA A 591 21.15 15.19 49.46
N SER A 592 20.18 15.91 48.87
CA SER A 592 20.11 17.39 48.82
C SER A 592 21.22 18.12 48.03
N THR A 593 21.08 19.37 47.55
CA THR A 593 19.94 20.23 47.19
C THR A 593 20.49 21.40 46.35
N ALA A 594 19.61 22.08 45.59
CA ALA A 594 19.78 23.47 45.14
C ALA A 594 20.92 23.80 44.14
N SER A 595 20.91 24.92 43.40
CA SER A 595 19.78 25.71 42.85
C SER A 595 20.28 26.75 41.83
N MET A 596 19.36 27.27 41.00
CA MET A 596 19.37 28.62 40.40
C MET A 596 20.42 29.01 39.32
N ASN A 597 19.87 29.53 38.20
CA ASN A 597 20.32 30.70 37.44
C ASN A 597 21.65 30.64 36.65
N SER A 598 21.85 31.40 35.55
CA SER A 598 20.95 32.05 34.58
C SER A 598 21.78 32.60 33.39
N ARG A 599 21.13 33.00 32.28
CA ARG A 599 21.72 33.64 31.07
C ARG A 599 22.54 32.66 30.19
N GLY A 600 22.62 32.82 28.86
CA GLY A 600 21.87 33.74 27.98
C GLY A 600 22.70 34.26 26.81
N SER A 601 22.59 33.64 25.63
CA SER A 601 23.16 34.10 24.36
C SER A 601 22.35 33.55 23.17
N SER A 602 22.44 34.18 22.00
CA SER A 602 21.52 34.00 20.87
C SER A 602 22.20 33.62 19.55
N LEU A 603 21.36 33.32 18.52
CA LEU A 603 21.69 33.03 17.11
C LEU A 603 22.19 31.58 16.80
N PRO A 604 21.97 31.07 15.58
CA PRO A 604 20.77 31.20 14.75
C PRO A 604 20.22 29.83 14.24
N LEU A 605 18.99 29.82 13.72
CA LEU A 605 18.31 28.62 13.22
C LEU A 605 18.83 28.16 11.85
N HIS A 606 19.51 27.02 11.80
CA HIS A 606 19.55 26.12 10.64
C HIS A 606 19.80 24.67 11.09
N SER A 607 18.74 23.89 11.27
CA SER A 607 18.81 22.46 11.61
C SER A 607 18.28 21.60 10.47
N SER A 608 19.18 21.06 9.65
CA SER A 608 18.86 19.94 8.77
C SER A 608 18.57 18.69 9.60
N VAL A 609 17.44 18.03 9.35
CA VAL A 609 17.04 16.82 10.07
C VAL A 609 17.93 15.65 9.65
N GLN A 610 18.99 15.38 10.41
CA GLN A 610 19.79 14.18 10.24
C GLN A 610 19.04 12.98 10.85
N VAL A 611 18.62 12.05 9.99
CA VAL A 611 18.19 10.70 10.43
C VAL A 611 19.41 9.94 10.95
N LYS A 612 19.64 10.05 12.26
CA LYS A 612 20.65 9.29 13.00
C LYS A 612 19.96 8.32 13.95
N ASN A 613 19.88 7.07 13.53
CA ASN A 613 20.14 5.86 14.34
C ASN A 613 19.81 4.62 13.49
N LEU A 614 20.85 3.98 12.95
CA LEU A 614 20.75 2.72 12.21
C LEU A 614 22.04 1.90 12.37
N GLN A 615 22.45 1.76 13.64
CA GLN A 615 23.50 0.86 14.11
C GLN A 615 23.04 0.20 15.41
N MET A 616 23.61 -0.97 15.71
CA MET A 616 22.94 -2.10 16.40
C MET A 616 21.80 -2.67 15.51
N TRP A 617 21.71 -3.97 15.24
CA TRP A 617 22.46 -5.11 15.79
C TRP A 617 23.36 -5.81 14.76
N LYS A 618 24.14 -6.77 15.23
CA LYS A 618 24.97 -7.71 14.45
C LYS A 618 24.71 -9.12 14.96
#